data_AF-A0A3D2N659-F1
#
_entry.id   AF-A0A3D2N659-F1
#
_cell.length_a   1.000
_cell.length_b   1.000
_cell.length_c   1.000
_cell.angle_alpha   90.00
_cell.angle_beta   90.00
_cell.angle_gamma   90.00
#
_symmetry.space_group_name_H-M   'P 1'
#
loop_
_entity.id
_entity.type
_entity.pdbx_description
1 polymer ?
#
loop_
_entity_poly.entity_id
_entity_poly.type
_entity_poly.pdbx_seq_one_letter_code
_entity_poly.pdbx_strand_id
1 'polypeptide(L)' 'TGGRVHATDYTNASRTMLFNIHTIEWDREILGLLGIPECILPEVRNSSGDFGVTSADVIGAEIPI' A
#
# COMPACT_ATOMS: atom_id res chain seq x y z
N THR A 1 -9.00 -5.16 6.72
CA THR A 1 -8.40 -6.15 7.62
C THR A 1 -8.36 -5.74 9.10
N GLY A 2 -9.14 -4.76 9.58
CA GLY A 2 -9.11 -4.36 11.00
C GLY A 2 -7.74 -3.85 11.48
N GLY A 3 -7.02 -3.11 10.65
CA GLY A 3 -5.68 -2.60 10.95
C GLY A 3 -4.52 -3.58 10.73
N ARG A 4 -4.79 -4.83 10.34
CA ARG A 4 -3.74 -5.86 10.15
C ARG A 4 -2.89 -5.68 8.88
N VAL A 5 -3.41 -4.98 7.88
CA VAL A 5 -2.73 -4.76 6.58
C VAL A 5 -2.86 -3.29 6.21
N HIS A 6 -1.73 -2.65 5.94
CA HIS A 6 -1.62 -1.29 5.40
C HIS A 6 -0.93 -1.38 4.04
N ALA A 7 -1.71 -1.46 2.97
CA ALA A 7 -1.21 -1.71 1.63
C ALA A 7 -1.94 -0.88 0.57
N THR A 8 -1.28 -0.67 -0.58
CA THR A 8 -1.81 -0.02 -1.79
C THR A 8 -1.38 -0.81 -3.01
N ASP A 9 -1.97 -0.56 -4.17
CA ASP A 9 -1.52 -1.15 -5.43
C ASP A 9 -0.62 -0.21 -6.25
N TYR A 10 -0.01 -0.75 -7.31
CA TYR A 10 0.84 0.00 -8.22
C TYR A 10 0.13 1.20 -8.87
N THR A 11 -1.16 1.07 -9.20
CA THR A 11 -1.88 2.14 -9.88
C THR A 11 -2.08 3.33 -8.95
N ASN A 12 -2.48 3.12 -7.70
CA ASN A 12 -2.57 4.20 -6.71
C ASN A 12 -1.19 4.76 -6.33
N ALA A 13 -0.19 3.91 -6.08
CA ALA A 13 1.16 4.34 -5.73
C ALA A 13 1.77 5.25 -6.80
N SER A 14 1.57 4.92 -8.08
CA SER A 14 2.10 5.69 -9.23
C SER A 14 1.57 7.13 -9.33
N ARG A 15 0.47 7.46 -8.63
CA ARG A 15 -0.16 8.79 -8.65
C ARG A 15 0.24 9.68 -7.49
N THR A 16 1.10 9.19 -6.60
CA THR A 16 1.54 9.92 -5.41
C THR A 16 2.72 10.87 -5.65
N MET A 17 3.41 10.75 -6.81
CA MET A 17 4.75 11.33 -7.07
C MET A 17 5.88 10.69 -6.23
N LEU A 18 5.57 9.82 -5.27
CA LEU A 18 6.56 9.24 -4.35
C LEU A 18 7.05 7.85 -4.78
N PHE A 19 6.46 7.26 -5.82
CA PHE A 19 6.69 5.88 -6.24
C PHE A 19 7.42 5.82 -7.58
N ASN A 20 8.53 5.10 -7.63
CA ASN A 20 9.30 4.90 -8.84
C ASN A 20 8.72 3.73 -9.65
N ILE A 21 8.11 4.05 -10.79
CA ILE A 21 7.42 3.05 -11.63
C ILE A 21 8.36 2.09 -12.36
N HIS A 22 9.66 2.39 -12.42
CA HIS A 22 10.65 1.52 -13.07
C HIS A 22 11.21 0.48 -12.12
N THR A 23 11.47 0.86 -10.87
CA THR A 23 11.95 -0.06 -9.82
C THR A 23 10.83 -0.72 -9.04
N ILE A 24 9.60 -0.18 -9.11
CA ILE A 24 8.42 -0.65 -8.37
C ILE A 24 8.63 -0.50 -6.85
N GLU A 25 9.22 0.61 -6.44
CA GLU A 25 9.55 0.91 -5.04
C GLU A 25 9.24 2.38 -4.71
N TRP A 26 9.08 2.69 -3.42
CA TRP A 26 9.04 4.07 -2.95
C TRP A 26 10.39 4.76 -3.22
N ASP A 27 10.36 5.95 -3.81
CA ASP A 27 11.55 6.65 -4.25
C ASP A 27 12.21 7.41 -3.09
N ARG A 28 13.31 6.86 -2.56
CA ARG A 28 14.01 7.41 -1.39
C ARG A 28 14.57 8.81 -1.61
N GLU A 29 14.90 9.20 -2.83
CA GLU A 29 15.38 10.54 -3.13
C GLU A 29 14.24 11.55 -2.96
N ILE A 30 13.08 11.27 -3.56
CA ILE A 30 11.89 12.12 -3.44
C ILE A 30 11.41 12.20 -1.98
N LEU A 31 11.39 11.06 -1.28
CA LEU A 31 11.04 11.04 0.14
C LEU A 31 11.97 11.90 0.98
N GLY A 32 13.28 11.82 0.73
CA GLY A 32 14.29 12.64 1.41
C GLY A 32 14.12 14.14 1.12
N LEU A 33 13.87 14.50 -0.14
CA LEU A 33 13.64 15.89 -0.56
C LEU A 33 12.40 16.52 0.11
N LEU A 34 11.35 15.73 0.32
CA LEU A 34 10.10 16.19 0.93
C LEU A 34 10.06 16.00 2.46
N GLY A 35 11.08 15.36 3.05
CA GLY A 35 11.12 15.06 4.48
C GLY A 35 10.07 14.04 4.92
N ILE A 36 9.68 13.11 4.04
CA ILE A 36 8.66 12.10 4.32
C ILE A 36 9.32 10.83 4.88
N PRO A 37 8.98 10.39 6.11
CA PRO A 37 9.52 9.16 6.66
C PRO A 37 8.93 7.93 5.97
N GLU A 38 9.78 7.04 5.44
CA GLU A 38 9.34 5.84 4.70
C GLU A 38 8.42 4.92 5.52
N CYS A 39 8.58 4.88 6.85
CA CYS A 39 7.82 4.00 7.74
C CYS A 39 6.31 4.29 7.81
N ILE A 40 5.85 5.44 7.30
CA ILE A 40 4.41 5.76 7.24
C ILE A 40 3.76 5.24 5.95
N LEU A 41 4.55 4.83 4.96
CA LEU A 41 4.04 4.45 3.64
C LEU A 41 3.47 3.02 3.68
N PRO A 42 2.41 2.75 2.90
CA PRO A 42 1.87 1.40 2.78
C PRO A 42 2.79 0.48 1.98
N GLU A 43 2.67 -0.82 2.24
CA GLU A 43 3.23 -1.85 1.38
C GLU A 43 2.59 -1.77 0.00
N VAL A 44 3.37 -1.85 -1.08
CA VAL A 44 2.84 -1.81 -2.44
C VAL A 44 2.73 -3.22 -3.01
N ARG A 45 1.54 -3.59 -3.49
CA ARG A 45 1.21 -4.91 -4.04
C ARG A 45 0.70 -4.80 -5.48
N ASN A 46 0.56 -5.94 -6.16
CA ASN A 46 -0.13 -6.00 -7.45
C ASN A 46 -1.61 -5.61 -7.29
N SER A 47 -2.22 -4.98 -8.30
CA SER A 47 -3.64 -4.60 -8.29
C SER A 47 -4.60 -5.78 -8.11
N SER A 48 -4.21 -6.99 -8.52
CA SER A 48 -4.94 -8.24 -8.25
C SER A 48 -4.21 -9.14 -7.24
N GLY A 49 -3.41 -8.55 -6.35
CA GLY A 49 -2.70 -9.27 -5.30
C GLY A 49 -3.58 -9.59 -4.09
N ASP A 50 -3.03 -10.33 -3.14
CA ASP A 50 -3.67 -10.61 -1.85
C ASP A 50 -3.59 -9.37 -0.95
N PHE A 51 -4.74 -8.82 -0.54
CA PHE A 51 -4.82 -7.71 0.44
C PHE A 51 -5.28 -8.18 1.84
N GLY A 52 -5.29 -9.49 2.07
CA GLY A 52 -5.77 -10.16 3.26
C GLY A 52 -7.27 -10.39 3.21
N VAL A 53 -7.89 -10.48 4.38
CA VAL A 53 -9.34 -10.69 4.51
C VAL A 53 -10.02 -9.54 5.24
N THR A 54 -11.29 -9.31 4.91
CA THR A 54 -12.16 -8.45 5.71
C THR A 54 -12.19 -8.94 7.16
N SER A 55 -12.41 -8.03 8.11
CA SER A 55 -12.58 -8.43 9.50
C SER A 55 -14.00 -8.97 9.69
N ALA A 56 -14.15 -10.11 10.37
CA ALA A 56 -15.45 -10.79 10.48
C ALA A 56 -16.54 -9.94 11.13
N ASP A 57 -16.17 -8.99 11.99
CA ASP A 57 -17.08 -8.01 12.61
C ASP A 57 -17.71 -7.03 11.61
N VAL A 58 -17.18 -6.90 10.39
CA VAL A 58 -17.71 -5.99 9.36
C VAL A 58 -18.84 -6.63 8.54
N ILE A 59 -18.70 -7.89 8.14
CA ILE A 59 -19.61 -8.57 7.18
C ILE A 59 -20.18 -9.89 7.75
N GLY A 60 -19.82 -10.25 8.98
CA GLY A 60 -20.20 -11.51 9.63
C GLY A 60 -19.36 -12.72 9.21
N ALA A 61 -18.42 -12.53 8.29
CA ALA A 61 -17.45 -13.53 7.83
C ALA A 61 -16.19 -12.85 7.30
N GLU A 62 -15.07 -13.60 7.25
CA GLU A 62 -13.85 -13.18 6.58
C GLU A 62 -13.96 -13.43 5.07
N ILE A 63 -13.80 -12.38 4.27
CA ILE A 63 -13.88 -12.42 2.81
C ILE A 63 -12.52 -11.96 2.26
N PRO A 64 -11.90 -12.70 1.32
CA PRO A 64 -10.69 -12.25 0.62
C PRO A 64 -10.88 -10.88 -0.03
N ILE A 65 -9.92 -9.99 0.19
CA ILE A 65 -9.84 -8.66 -0.43
C ILE A 65 -8.96 -8.77 -1.68
#